data_AF-A0A1E5JSQ3-F1
#
_entry.id   AF-A0A1E5JSQ3-F1
#
_cell.length_a   1.000
_cell.length_b   1.000
_cell.length_c   1.000
_cell.angle_alpha   90.00
_cell.angle_beta   90.00
_cell.angle_gamma   90.00
#
_symmetry.space_group_name_H-M   'P 1'
#
loop_
_entity.id
_entity.type
_entity.pdbx_description
1 polymer ?
#
loop_
_entity_poly.entity_id
_entity_poly.type
_entity_poly.pdbx_seq_one_letter_code
_entity_poly.pdbx_strand_id
1 'polypeptide(L)'
;MAVSREGKIRELSKKRYRSSHIATRDGLEWPQAVQERHSDSNLAKVMEHSNSEQLPLLQTLISPIHAADYVPNWITDYLPTLSPDLELYKLARAAVERRAKTQAMLQSNHPYNIAKRVYYTPSNDKDSLNLLAVAKKYASSTPGLQTLLEQYKSVLESKPGTATIFDYAGRELFLSSLEQLIILTIGGHSYGSCVSGKDRKAIELIHTDAMILYKELYGSWPIFDELWDKKNRIRFVSLVADLYMSRHQHEHAGQNAPGSEGIKTPDWYLPEDIATEIIKRLDNERALKEDDRIATDNEVKNIFIGGSKK
;
A
#
# COMPACT_ATOMS: atom_id res chain seq x y z
N MET A 1 8.71 12.58 -10.64
CA MET A 1 9.02 13.73 -11.52
C MET A 1 9.46 13.19 -12.87
N ALA A 2 9.20 13.91 -13.96
CA ALA A 2 9.76 13.63 -15.27
C ALA A 2 10.87 14.64 -15.58
N VAL A 3 11.94 14.17 -16.22
CA VAL A 3 13.06 15.00 -16.68
C VAL A 3 13.18 14.80 -18.20
N SER A 4 13.10 15.89 -18.96
CA SER A 4 13.28 15.83 -20.42
C SER A 4 14.77 15.72 -20.79
N ARG A 5 15.07 15.41 -22.06
CA ARG A 5 16.45 15.37 -22.56
C ARG A 5 17.17 16.72 -22.45
N GLU A 6 16.41 17.81 -22.48
CA GLU A 6 16.87 19.19 -22.30
C GLU A 6 16.96 19.61 -20.82
N GLY A 7 16.73 18.68 -19.88
CA GLY A 7 16.80 18.95 -18.44
C GLY A 7 15.57 19.64 -17.86
N LYS A 8 14.47 19.76 -18.60
CA LYS A 8 13.23 20.36 -18.06
C LYS A 8 12.56 19.39 -17.10
N ILE A 9 12.27 19.87 -15.89
CA ILE A 9 11.60 19.09 -14.85
C ILE A 9 10.11 19.37 -14.90
N ARG A 10 9.30 18.31 -14.92
CA ARG A 10 7.84 18.37 -14.77
C ARG A 10 7.40 17.49 -13.60
N GLU A 11 6.55 18.05 -12.75
CA GLU A 11 5.91 17.30 -11.67
C GLU A 11 4.85 16.36 -12.27
N LEU A 12 5.00 15.04 -12.05
CA LEU A 12 4.02 14.03 -12.49
C LEU A 12 2.96 13.74 -11.42
N SER A 13 3.30 13.99 -10.16
CA SER A 13 2.44 13.75 -9.01
C SER A 13 2.80 14.75 -7.92
N LYS A 14 1.80 15.17 -7.14
CA LYS A 14 2.03 15.90 -5.90
C LYS A 14 2.72 15.00 -4.88
N LYS A 15 3.33 15.61 -3.87
CA LYS A 15 3.94 14.89 -2.75
C LYS A 15 2.90 13.95 -2.12
N ARG A 16 3.31 12.69 -1.94
CA ARG A 16 2.57 11.66 -1.18
C ARG A 16 3.42 11.32 0.02
N TYR A 17 2.84 11.38 1.20
CA TYR A 17 3.56 11.23 2.45
C TYR A 17 3.47 9.78 2.94
N ARG A 18 4.57 9.29 3.53
CA ARG A 18 4.66 7.94 4.10
C ARG A 18 5.36 7.99 5.45
N SER A 19 5.07 7.01 6.28
CA SER A 19 5.82 6.70 7.50
C SER A 19 5.56 5.26 7.90
N SER A 20 6.23 4.79 8.96
CA SER A 20 5.70 3.67 9.77
C SER A 20 4.29 3.99 10.27
N HIS A 21 3.58 2.96 10.71
CA HIS A 21 2.25 3.14 11.27
C HIS A 21 2.24 4.15 12.43
N ILE A 22 1.20 4.99 12.54
CA ILE A 22 1.17 6.09 13.53
C ILE A 22 1.16 5.60 14.98
N ALA A 23 0.61 4.41 15.22
CA ALA A 23 0.67 3.71 16.50
C ALA A 23 1.92 2.82 16.56
N THR A 24 2.52 2.70 17.75
CA THR A 24 3.73 1.88 17.97
C THR A 24 3.38 0.44 18.34
N ARG A 25 4.06 -0.53 17.71
CA ARG A 25 3.98 -1.95 18.08
C ARG A 25 4.80 -2.29 19.33
N ASP A 26 5.79 -1.46 19.67
CA ASP A 26 6.71 -1.72 20.78
C ASP A 26 6.08 -1.35 22.13
N GLY A 27 5.07 -0.47 22.10
CA GLY A 27 4.40 0.06 23.28
C GLY A 27 3.05 -0.54 23.60
N LEU A 28 2.69 -1.71 23.05
CA LEU A 28 1.36 -2.31 23.25
C LEU A 28 1.07 -2.65 24.72
N GLU A 29 2.11 -2.87 25.53
CA GLU A 29 2.00 -3.12 26.97
C GLU A 29 2.20 -1.86 27.83
N TRP A 30 2.52 -0.71 27.23
CA TRP A 30 2.72 0.54 27.97
C TRP A 30 1.39 1.11 28.46
N PRO A 31 1.40 2.03 29.46
CA PRO A 31 0.20 2.72 29.88
C PRO A 31 -0.52 3.40 28.71
N GLN A 32 -1.85 3.37 28.73
CA GLN A 32 -2.70 3.93 27.65
C GLN A 32 -2.32 5.36 27.29
N ALA A 33 -2.03 6.22 28.28
CA ALA A 33 -1.63 7.60 28.05
C ALA A 33 -0.36 7.73 27.18
N VAL A 34 0.57 6.78 27.29
CA VAL A 34 1.78 6.74 26.45
C VAL A 34 1.43 6.27 25.04
N GLN A 35 0.62 5.22 24.91
CA GLN A 35 0.15 4.74 23.60
C GLN A 35 -0.59 5.83 22.82
N GLU A 36 -1.49 6.54 23.50
CA GLU A 36 -2.24 7.67 22.95
C GLU A 36 -1.30 8.80 22.55
N ARG A 37 -0.36 9.19 23.43
CA ARG A 37 0.63 10.22 23.12
C ARG A 37 1.40 9.92 21.84
N HIS A 38 1.84 8.67 21.63
CA HIS A 38 2.50 8.26 20.40
C HIS A 38 1.58 8.43 19.19
N SER A 39 0.39 7.82 19.24
CA SER A 39 -0.56 7.85 18.11
C SER A 39 -1.01 9.27 17.75
N ASP A 40 -1.28 10.12 18.74
CA ASP A 40 -1.79 11.48 18.56
C ASP A 40 -0.69 12.42 18.07
N SER A 41 0.52 12.35 18.65
CA SER A 41 1.65 13.18 18.20
C SER A 41 2.09 12.82 16.79
N ASN A 42 2.14 11.52 16.49
CA ASN A 42 2.49 11.05 15.16
C ASN A 42 1.42 11.45 14.14
N LEU A 43 0.13 11.28 14.48
CA LEU A 43 -0.96 11.71 13.62
C LEU A 43 -0.90 13.22 13.33
N ALA A 44 -0.65 14.04 14.36
CA ALA A 44 -0.45 15.48 14.21
C ALA A 44 0.68 15.78 13.20
N LYS A 45 1.83 15.12 13.37
CA LYS A 45 3.01 15.31 12.53
C LYS A 45 2.80 14.87 11.08
N VAL A 46 2.24 13.69 10.82
CA VAL A 46 2.06 13.18 9.44
C VAL A 46 1.00 13.96 8.64
N MET A 47 0.19 14.77 9.33
CA MET A 47 -0.80 15.66 8.72
C MET A 47 -0.34 17.14 8.72
N GLU A 48 0.91 17.45 9.08
CA GLU A 48 1.38 18.84 9.18
C GLU A 48 1.32 19.61 7.85
N HIS A 49 1.36 18.88 6.74
CA HIS A 49 1.28 19.44 5.40
C HIS A 49 -0.15 19.45 4.82
N SER A 50 -1.13 18.93 5.56
CA SER A 50 -2.53 19.09 5.21
C SER A 50 -3.03 20.46 5.66
N ASN A 51 -3.85 21.11 4.85
CA ASN A 51 -4.55 22.33 5.24
C ASN A 51 -6.05 22.06 5.47
N SER A 52 -6.76 23.06 5.99
CA SER A 52 -8.19 22.97 6.34
C SER A 52 -9.14 22.84 5.15
N GLU A 53 -8.69 23.20 3.94
CA GLU A 53 -9.48 23.16 2.71
C GLU A 53 -9.28 21.85 1.93
N GLN A 54 -8.22 21.10 2.27
CA GLN A 54 -7.90 19.82 1.66
C GLN A 54 -8.66 18.68 2.30
N LEU A 55 -8.90 17.64 1.50
CA LEU A 55 -9.40 16.36 1.97
C LEU A 55 -8.22 15.45 2.35
N PRO A 56 -7.94 15.18 3.64
CA PRO A 56 -6.85 14.31 4.04
C PRO A 56 -7.29 12.83 4.02
N LEU A 57 -6.39 11.97 3.56
CA LEU A 57 -6.52 10.52 3.61
C LEU A 57 -5.44 9.93 4.53
N LEU A 58 -5.88 9.06 5.43
CA LEU A 58 -5.03 8.12 6.16
C LEU A 58 -5.32 6.70 5.65
N GLN A 59 -4.47 6.24 4.75
CA GLN A 59 -4.54 4.88 4.21
C GLN A 59 -3.57 3.95 4.95
N THR A 60 -4.07 2.85 5.51
CA THR A 60 -3.24 1.81 6.11
C THR A 60 -3.25 0.52 5.28
N LEU A 61 -2.09 -0.11 5.18
CA LEU A 61 -1.90 -1.39 4.51
C LEU A 61 -1.46 -2.43 5.55
N ILE A 62 -2.35 -2.70 6.50
CA ILE A 62 -2.16 -3.68 7.58
C ILE A 62 -3.29 -4.70 7.56
N SER A 63 -3.07 -5.86 8.15
CA SER A 63 -3.98 -7.00 8.11
C SER A 63 -4.39 -7.41 9.52
N PRO A 64 -5.36 -6.70 10.14
CA PRO A 64 -5.90 -7.05 11.45
C PRO A 64 -6.40 -8.49 11.49
N ILE A 65 -5.86 -9.29 12.41
CA ILE A 65 -6.26 -10.70 12.62
C ILE A 65 -6.52 -10.92 14.11
N HIS A 66 -7.62 -11.59 14.43
CA HIS A 66 -7.94 -12.02 15.79
C HIS A 66 -7.15 -13.27 16.18
N ALA A 67 -6.82 -13.40 17.47
CA ALA A 67 -6.10 -14.58 17.99
C ALA A 67 -6.77 -15.91 17.63
N ALA A 68 -8.11 -15.95 17.59
CA ALA A 68 -8.88 -17.14 17.22
C ALA A 68 -8.68 -17.59 15.76
N ASP A 69 -8.23 -16.69 14.89
CA ASP A 69 -8.05 -16.93 13.46
C ASP A 69 -6.59 -16.94 13.02
N TYR A 70 -5.65 -16.56 13.91
CA TYR A 70 -4.24 -16.48 13.61
C TYR A 70 -3.61 -17.86 13.39
N VAL A 71 -2.93 -18.01 12.26
CA VAL A 71 -2.15 -19.20 11.91
C VAL A 71 -0.77 -18.72 11.50
N PRO A 72 0.29 -19.00 12.29
CA PRO A 72 1.66 -18.65 11.90
C PRO A 72 2.00 -19.24 10.54
N ASN A 73 2.48 -18.39 9.62
CA ASN A 73 2.82 -18.80 8.27
C ASN A 73 3.98 -17.96 7.71
N TRP A 74 4.40 -18.24 6.48
CA TRP A 74 5.53 -17.56 5.83
C TRP A 74 5.32 -16.06 5.59
N ILE A 75 4.08 -15.57 5.49
CA ILE A 75 3.79 -14.13 5.37
C ILE A 75 4.18 -13.40 6.65
N THR A 76 3.92 -14.04 7.81
CA THR A 76 4.20 -13.50 9.14
C THR A 76 5.48 -14.05 9.76
N ASP A 77 6.41 -14.57 8.96
CA ASP A 77 7.70 -15.14 9.41
C ASP A 77 7.57 -16.25 10.46
N TYR A 78 6.46 -16.99 10.42
CA TYR A 78 6.11 -18.00 11.41
C TYR A 78 6.13 -17.48 12.86
N LEU A 79 5.86 -16.18 13.05
CA LEU A 79 5.81 -15.56 14.37
C LEU A 79 4.84 -16.34 15.29
N PRO A 80 5.31 -16.83 16.46
CA PRO A 80 4.45 -17.57 17.38
C PRO A 80 3.45 -16.66 18.09
N THR A 81 3.74 -15.36 18.14
CA THR A 81 2.89 -14.33 18.73
C THR A 81 1.96 -13.71 17.70
N LEU A 82 0.81 -13.20 18.17
CA LEU A 82 -0.16 -12.52 17.32
C LEU A 82 0.46 -11.27 16.67
N SER A 83 0.15 -11.05 15.39
CA SER A 83 0.53 -9.82 14.69
C SER A 83 -0.02 -8.57 15.40
N PRO A 84 0.74 -7.47 15.51
CA PRO A 84 0.29 -6.26 16.19
C PRO A 84 -0.84 -5.53 15.43
N ASP A 85 -1.11 -5.89 14.17
CA ASP A 85 -1.98 -5.16 13.24
C ASP A 85 -3.38 -4.84 13.79
N LEU A 86 -4.00 -5.74 14.57
CA LEU A 86 -5.32 -5.48 15.14
C LEU A 86 -5.30 -4.35 16.17
N GLU A 87 -4.31 -4.33 17.05
CA GLU A 87 -4.17 -3.27 18.05
C GLU A 87 -3.73 -1.95 17.41
N LEU A 88 -2.82 -2.02 16.43
CA LEU A 88 -2.43 -0.85 15.62
C LEU A 88 -3.65 -0.22 14.93
N TYR A 89 -4.52 -1.03 14.31
CA TYR A 89 -5.74 -0.56 13.67
C TYR A 89 -6.66 0.18 14.64
N LYS A 90 -6.90 -0.38 15.84
CA LYS A 90 -7.74 0.25 16.87
C LYS A 90 -7.13 1.57 17.37
N LEU A 91 -5.84 1.58 17.67
CA LEU A 91 -5.12 2.77 18.15
C LEU A 91 -5.17 3.91 17.12
N ALA A 92 -4.99 3.60 15.84
CA ALA A 92 -5.13 4.59 14.77
C ALA A 92 -6.56 5.13 14.67
N ARG A 93 -7.59 4.27 14.72
CA ARG A 93 -9.00 4.71 14.73
C ARG A 93 -9.30 5.66 15.89
N ALA A 94 -8.87 5.30 17.09
CA ALA A 94 -9.07 6.14 18.27
C ALA A 94 -8.35 7.51 18.15
N ALA A 95 -7.14 7.54 17.59
CA ALA A 95 -6.42 8.79 17.36
C ALA A 95 -7.14 9.71 16.35
N VAL A 96 -7.70 9.14 15.29
CA VAL A 96 -8.50 9.91 14.32
C VAL A 96 -9.78 10.43 14.95
N GLU A 97 -10.48 9.61 15.74
CA GLU A 97 -11.69 10.03 16.45
C GLU A 97 -11.43 11.19 17.41
N ARG A 98 -10.35 11.12 18.21
CA ARG A 98 -9.93 12.22 19.10
C ARG A 98 -9.62 13.51 18.32
N ARG A 99 -9.08 13.39 17.11
CA ARG A 99 -8.74 14.54 16.24
C ARG A 99 -9.93 15.06 15.42
N ALA A 100 -11.05 14.36 15.35
CA ALA A 100 -12.17 14.72 14.47
C ALA A 100 -12.70 16.15 14.69
N LYS A 101 -12.55 16.70 15.90
CA LYS A 101 -12.91 18.09 16.22
C LYS A 101 -12.01 19.14 15.56
N THR A 102 -10.77 18.77 15.23
CA THR A 102 -9.77 19.66 14.62
C THR A 102 -9.74 19.48 13.10
N GLN A 103 -9.86 18.25 12.62
CA GLN A 103 -9.79 17.94 11.19
C GLN A 103 -10.53 16.63 10.89
N ALA A 104 -11.54 16.71 10.02
CA ALA A 104 -12.17 15.52 9.47
C ALA A 104 -11.21 14.85 8.48
N MET A 105 -11.15 13.52 8.51
CA MET A 105 -10.20 12.76 7.71
C MET A 105 -10.84 11.46 7.22
N LEU A 106 -10.53 11.11 5.97
CA LEU A 106 -10.86 9.80 5.44
C LEU A 106 -9.85 8.78 5.96
N GLN A 107 -10.36 7.63 6.38
CA GLN A 107 -9.54 6.48 6.72
C GLN A 107 -9.85 5.38 5.72
N SER A 108 -8.86 4.60 5.34
CA SER A 108 -9.05 3.35 4.60
C SER A 108 -8.02 2.33 5.10
N ASN A 109 -8.41 1.04 5.13
CA ASN A 109 -7.48 -0.04 5.39
C ASN A 109 -7.65 -1.15 4.39
N HIS A 110 -6.57 -1.56 3.74
CA HIS A 110 -6.56 -2.71 2.84
C HIS A 110 -5.86 -3.88 3.51
N PRO A 111 -6.58 -4.83 4.12
CA PRO A 111 -5.99 -6.08 4.57
C PRO A 111 -5.62 -6.91 3.35
N TYR A 112 -4.48 -7.58 3.40
CA TYR A 112 -4.19 -8.66 2.46
C TYR A 112 -3.30 -9.68 3.14
N ASN A 113 -3.91 -10.71 3.71
CA ASN A 113 -3.21 -11.77 4.42
C ASN A 113 -3.96 -13.09 4.28
N ILE A 114 -3.25 -14.19 4.49
CA ILE A 114 -3.82 -15.52 4.61
C ILE A 114 -3.72 -15.97 6.07
N ALA A 115 -4.82 -16.45 6.63
CA ALA A 115 -4.81 -17.21 7.87
C ALA A 115 -5.67 -18.48 7.66
N LYS A 116 -6.77 -18.66 8.40
CA LYS A 116 -7.78 -19.69 8.04
C LYS A 116 -8.50 -19.41 6.72
N ARG A 117 -8.59 -18.13 6.34
CA ARG A 117 -9.21 -17.63 5.10
C ARG A 117 -8.35 -16.49 4.55
N VAL A 118 -8.58 -16.12 3.30
CA VAL A 118 -8.02 -14.90 2.72
C VAL A 118 -8.76 -13.69 3.32
N TYR A 119 -8.02 -12.79 3.96
CA TYR A 119 -8.52 -11.50 4.44
C TYR A 119 -8.19 -10.44 3.38
N TYR A 120 -9.23 -9.80 2.83
CA TYR A 120 -9.15 -8.80 1.76
C TYR A 120 -10.23 -7.72 1.96
N THR A 121 -10.16 -6.61 1.20
CA THR A 121 -11.13 -5.51 1.32
C THR A 121 -12.50 -5.93 0.77
N PRO A 122 -13.58 -6.02 1.58
CA PRO A 122 -14.88 -6.47 1.09
C PRO A 122 -15.55 -5.41 0.22
N SER A 123 -16.46 -5.81 -0.67
CA SER A 123 -17.16 -4.87 -1.58
C SER A 123 -18.10 -3.90 -0.86
N ASN A 124 -18.51 -4.22 0.37
CA ASN A 124 -19.33 -3.39 1.24
C ASN A 124 -18.51 -2.70 2.36
N ASP A 125 -17.21 -2.54 2.16
CA ASP A 125 -16.34 -1.85 3.10
C ASP A 125 -16.84 -0.43 3.38
N LYS A 126 -17.01 -0.09 4.67
CA LYS A 126 -17.64 1.16 5.09
C LYS A 126 -16.78 2.38 4.75
N ASP A 127 -15.46 2.23 4.84
CA ASP A 127 -14.52 3.31 4.58
C ASP A 127 -14.45 3.59 3.07
N SER A 128 -14.41 2.54 2.25
CA SER A 128 -14.50 2.64 0.78
C SER A 128 -15.78 3.34 0.33
N LEU A 129 -16.92 2.98 0.91
CA LEU A 129 -18.21 3.62 0.60
C LEU A 129 -18.25 5.09 1.05
N ASN A 130 -17.65 5.41 2.21
CA ASN A 130 -17.52 6.79 2.67
C ASN A 130 -16.62 7.62 1.75
N LEU A 131 -15.47 7.07 1.32
CA LEU A 131 -14.58 7.72 0.36
C LEU A 131 -15.31 8.03 -0.95
N LEU A 132 -16.05 7.06 -1.51
CA LEU A 132 -16.87 7.26 -2.71
C LEU A 132 -17.91 8.37 -2.50
N ALA A 133 -18.63 8.35 -1.38
CA ALA A 133 -19.66 9.33 -1.07
C ALA A 133 -19.10 10.76 -0.93
N VAL A 134 -17.94 10.92 -0.29
CA VAL A 134 -17.27 12.20 -0.11
C VAL A 134 -16.66 12.68 -1.43
N ALA A 135 -15.90 11.83 -2.14
CA ALA A 135 -15.22 12.21 -3.37
C ALA A 135 -16.21 12.55 -4.51
N LYS A 136 -17.39 11.93 -4.56
CA LYS A 136 -18.44 12.25 -5.54
C LYS A 136 -18.88 13.71 -5.49
N LYS A 137 -18.75 14.39 -4.34
CA LYS A 137 -19.06 15.83 -4.20
C LYS A 137 -18.16 16.73 -5.04
N TYR A 138 -16.98 16.24 -5.43
CA TYR A 138 -15.99 16.97 -6.21
C TYR A 138 -16.05 16.62 -7.71
N ALA A 139 -16.82 15.60 -8.11
CA ALA A 139 -16.77 15.04 -9.46
C ALA A 139 -17.12 16.05 -10.57
N SER A 140 -18.04 16.99 -10.31
CA SER A 140 -18.44 18.02 -11.29
C SER A 140 -17.40 19.13 -11.46
N SER A 141 -16.57 19.39 -10.44
CA SER A 141 -15.58 20.48 -10.42
C SER A 141 -14.15 20.00 -10.68
N THR A 142 -13.90 18.70 -10.66
CA THR A 142 -12.56 18.11 -10.74
C THR A 142 -12.43 17.24 -11.99
N PRO A 143 -11.80 17.75 -13.08
CA PRO A 143 -11.65 17.01 -14.32
C PRO A 143 -10.98 15.64 -14.15
N GLY A 144 -11.55 14.60 -14.77
CA GLY A 144 -11.02 13.24 -14.73
C GLY A 144 -11.30 12.46 -13.44
N LEU A 145 -11.89 13.08 -12.41
CA LEU A 145 -12.21 12.40 -11.15
C LEU A 145 -13.30 11.33 -11.35
N GLN A 146 -14.32 11.61 -12.17
CA GLN A 146 -15.44 10.68 -12.39
C GLN A 146 -14.96 9.31 -12.88
N THR A 147 -14.00 9.27 -13.81
CA THR A 147 -13.41 8.02 -14.33
C THR A 147 -12.73 7.22 -13.23
N LEU A 148 -12.01 7.88 -12.31
CA LEU A 148 -11.36 7.22 -11.18
C LEU A 148 -12.39 6.65 -10.19
N LEU A 149 -13.47 7.38 -9.93
CA LEU A 149 -14.55 6.90 -9.04
C LEU A 149 -15.27 5.69 -9.62
N GLU A 150 -15.52 5.68 -10.92
CA GLU A 150 -16.12 4.55 -11.64
C GLU A 150 -15.21 3.33 -11.60
N GLN A 151 -13.91 3.50 -11.86
CA GLN A 151 -12.93 2.43 -11.75
C GLN A 151 -12.84 1.89 -10.32
N TYR A 152 -12.73 2.76 -9.31
CA TYR A 152 -12.67 2.33 -7.92
C TYR A 152 -13.90 1.53 -7.51
N LYS A 153 -15.09 2.02 -7.88
CA LYS A 153 -16.34 1.31 -7.65
C LYS A 153 -16.36 -0.05 -8.36
N SER A 154 -15.93 -0.11 -9.63
CA SER A 154 -15.86 -1.35 -10.39
C SER A 154 -14.92 -2.37 -9.73
N VAL A 155 -13.73 -1.96 -9.30
CA VAL A 155 -12.76 -2.84 -8.60
C VAL A 155 -13.31 -3.28 -7.23
N LEU A 156 -13.95 -2.38 -6.49
CA LEU A 156 -14.53 -2.70 -5.19
C LEU A 156 -15.66 -3.74 -5.31
N GLU A 157 -16.56 -3.54 -6.29
CA GLU A 157 -17.69 -4.41 -6.59
C GLU A 157 -17.31 -5.66 -7.38
N SER A 158 -16.11 -5.69 -7.96
CA SER A 158 -15.60 -6.88 -8.64
C SER A 158 -15.68 -8.04 -7.67
N LYS A 159 -16.41 -9.08 -8.09
CA LYS A 159 -16.52 -10.28 -7.27
C LYS A 159 -15.10 -10.80 -7.04
N PRO A 160 -14.84 -11.47 -5.92
CA PRO A 160 -13.64 -12.31 -5.71
C PRO A 160 -13.46 -13.45 -6.74
N GLY A 161 -14.14 -13.39 -7.88
CA GLY A 161 -14.12 -14.40 -8.93
C GLY A 161 -15.11 -14.07 -10.04
N THR A 162 -14.60 -13.99 -11.26
CA THR A 162 -15.30 -14.44 -12.46
C THR A 162 -14.28 -15.14 -13.37
N ALA A 163 -14.51 -16.43 -13.61
CA ALA A 163 -13.81 -17.33 -14.53
C ALA A 163 -12.31 -17.62 -14.24
N THR A 164 -12.07 -18.71 -13.49
CA THR A 164 -10.88 -19.58 -13.46
C THR A 164 -9.65 -19.29 -12.57
N ILE A 165 -9.06 -18.08 -12.45
CA ILE A 165 -7.97 -17.76 -11.48
C ILE A 165 -8.08 -16.28 -11.07
N PHE A 166 -8.05 -15.93 -9.78
CA PHE A 166 -8.34 -14.57 -9.28
C PHE A 166 -7.12 -13.86 -8.68
N ASP A 167 -6.87 -12.63 -9.14
CA ASP A 167 -5.76 -11.78 -8.71
C ASP A 167 -6.18 -10.86 -7.53
N TYR A 168 -6.23 -11.44 -6.31
CA TYR A 168 -6.51 -10.66 -5.09
C TYR A 168 -5.44 -9.59 -4.83
N ALA A 169 -4.16 -9.92 -5.09
CA ALA A 169 -3.05 -8.99 -4.92
C ALA A 169 -3.26 -7.76 -5.80
N GLY A 170 -3.56 -7.96 -7.07
CA GLY A 170 -3.85 -6.88 -8.02
C GLY A 170 -5.05 -6.07 -7.59
N ARG A 171 -6.14 -6.71 -7.15
CA ARG A 171 -7.32 -5.98 -6.67
C ARG A 171 -6.97 -5.01 -5.55
N GLU A 172 -6.22 -5.46 -4.54
CA GLU A 172 -5.84 -4.61 -3.40
C GLU A 172 -4.87 -3.48 -3.81
N LEU A 173 -3.97 -3.73 -4.76
CA LEU A 173 -3.12 -2.68 -5.32
C LEU A 173 -3.92 -1.65 -6.11
N PHE A 174 -4.87 -2.07 -6.95
CA PHE A 174 -5.75 -1.15 -7.67
C PHE A 174 -6.63 -0.33 -6.72
N LEU A 175 -7.23 -0.95 -5.69
CA LEU A 175 -8.01 -0.22 -4.70
C LEU A 175 -7.16 0.85 -4.02
N SER A 176 -6.01 0.45 -3.45
CA SER A 176 -5.15 1.37 -2.72
C SER A 176 -4.59 2.50 -3.60
N SER A 177 -4.17 2.19 -4.82
CA SER A 177 -3.69 3.19 -5.78
C SER A 177 -4.80 4.15 -6.25
N LEU A 178 -6.01 3.65 -6.53
CA LEU A 178 -7.13 4.48 -6.96
C LEU A 178 -7.55 5.47 -5.87
N GLU A 179 -7.54 5.07 -4.59
CA GLU A 179 -7.77 6.02 -3.48
C GLU A 179 -6.75 7.16 -3.49
N GLN A 180 -5.47 6.84 -3.66
CA GLN A 180 -4.43 7.87 -3.74
C GLN A 180 -4.62 8.77 -4.96
N LEU A 181 -4.91 8.20 -6.13
CA LEU A 181 -5.19 8.98 -7.34
C LEU A 181 -6.42 9.88 -7.20
N ILE A 182 -7.48 9.42 -6.55
CA ILE A 182 -8.68 10.21 -6.24
C ILE A 182 -8.29 11.42 -5.39
N ILE A 183 -7.57 11.21 -4.28
CA ILE A 183 -7.15 12.29 -3.39
C ILE A 183 -6.22 13.27 -4.09
N LEU A 184 -5.25 12.78 -4.86
CA LEU A 184 -4.32 13.61 -5.61
C LEU A 184 -5.04 14.45 -6.68
N THR A 185 -6.04 13.88 -7.36
CA THR A 185 -6.81 14.58 -8.40
C THR A 185 -7.70 15.66 -7.78
N ILE A 186 -8.26 15.42 -6.59
CA ILE A 186 -8.98 16.44 -5.80
C ILE A 186 -8.05 17.55 -5.29
N GLY A 187 -6.74 17.29 -5.21
CA GLY A 187 -5.78 18.19 -4.57
C GLY A 187 -5.72 18.05 -3.04
N GLY A 188 -6.19 16.91 -2.51
CA GLY A 188 -6.16 16.60 -1.08
C GLY A 188 -4.78 16.18 -0.56
N HIS A 189 -4.72 15.83 0.73
CA HIS A 189 -3.48 15.39 1.39
C HIS A 189 -3.37 13.87 1.36
N SER A 190 -2.40 13.37 0.59
CA SER A 190 -2.12 11.94 0.44
C SER A 190 -1.15 11.47 1.53
N TYR A 191 -1.63 10.67 2.47
CA TYR A 191 -0.80 9.96 3.44
C TYR A 191 -1.16 8.47 3.48
N GLY A 192 -0.15 7.63 3.70
CA GLY A 192 -0.40 6.25 4.07
C GLY A 192 0.80 5.51 4.65
N SER A 193 0.52 4.36 5.25
CA SER A 193 1.52 3.53 5.91
C SER A 193 1.21 2.04 5.75
N CYS A 194 2.22 1.21 5.92
CA CYS A 194 2.06 -0.16 6.40
C CYS A 194 2.65 -0.21 7.83
N VAL A 195 2.83 -1.39 8.44
CA VAL A 195 3.40 -1.46 9.80
C VAL A 195 4.74 -0.70 9.88
N SER A 196 5.66 -1.01 8.98
CA SER A 196 7.03 -0.46 8.92
C SER A 196 7.17 0.76 8.01
N GLY A 197 6.15 1.06 7.19
CA GLY A 197 6.21 2.11 6.18
C GLY A 197 7.08 1.82 4.96
N LYS A 198 7.84 0.71 4.93
CA LYS A 198 8.84 0.39 3.89
C LYS A 198 8.47 -0.77 2.96
N ASP A 199 7.54 -1.64 3.34
CA ASP A 199 7.23 -2.88 2.60
C ASP A 199 5.98 -2.73 1.72
N ARG A 200 4.78 -3.09 2.20
CA ARG A 200 3.52 -2.95 1.41
C ARG A 200 3.29 -1.52 0.89
N LYS A 201 3.72 -0.51 1.65
CA LYS A 201 3.63 0.89 1.22
C LYS A 201 4.57 1.22 0.05
N ALA A 202 5.73 0.56 -0.05
CA ALA A 202 6.58 0.70 -1.23
C ALA A 202 5.92 0.11 -2.49
N ILE A 203 5.27 -1.05 -2.36
CA ILE A 203 4.57 -1.68 -3.48
C ILE A 203 3.41 -0.81 -3.97
N GLU A 204 2.62 -0.23 -3.06
CA GLU A 204 1.58 0.73 -3.44
C GLU A 204 2.16 1.95 -4.17
N LEU A 205 3.27 2.53 -3.68
CA LEU A 205 3.90 3.67 -4.36
C LEU A 205 4.38 3.32 -5.76
N ILE A 206 5.01 2.15 -5.94
CA ILE A 206 5.43 1.62 -7.25
C ILE A 206 4.22 1.47 -8.17
N HIS A 207 3.16 0.84 -7.68
CA HIS A 207 1.95 0.58 -8.48
C HIS A 207 1.26 1.89 -8.88
N THR A 208 1.09 2.83 -7.95
CA THR A 208 0.52 4.16 -8.22
C THR A 208 1.39 4.96 -9.19
N ASP A 209 2.72 4.90 -9.06
CA ASP A 209 3.64 5.53 -10.02
C ASP A 209 3.53 4.91 -11.41
N ALA A 210 3.41 3.59 -11.51
CA ALA A 210 3.17 2.91 -12.78
C ALA A 210 1.85 3.38 -13.42
N MET A 211 0.78 3.56 -12.64
CA MET A 211 -0.50 4.06 -13.17
C MET A 211 -0.37 5.48 -13.73
N ILE A 212 0.36 6.34 -13.04
CA ILE A 212 0.63 7.72 -13.48
C ILE A 212 1.46 7.74 -14.77
N LEU A 213 2.52 6.94 -14.83
CA LEU A 213 3.34 6.79 -16.03
C LEU A 213 2.53 6.21 -17.18
N TYR A 214 1.69 5.20 -16.92
CA TYR A 214 0.83 4.59 -17.93
C TYR A 214 -0.11 5.62 -18.54
N LYS A 215 -0.77 6.45 -17.72
CA LYS A 215 -1.63 7.53 -18.21
C LYS A 215 -0.86 8.56 -19.02
N GLU A 216 0.33 8.94 -18.57
CA GLU A 216 1.17 9.90 -19.31
C GLU A 216 1.57 9.36 -20.68
N LEU A 217 1.89 8.07 -20.78
CA LEU A 217 2.37 7.44 -22.01
C LEU A 217 1.25 7.04 -22.98
N TYR A 218 0.09 6.68 -22.46
CA TYR A 218 -0.99 6.06 -23.25
C TYR A 218 -2.32 6.82 -23.21
N GLY A 219 -2.41 7.93 -22.47
CA GLY A 219 -3.56 8.83 -22.45
C GLY A 219 -4.74 8.38 -21.58
N SER A 220 -4.73 7.17 -21.04
CA SER A 220 -5.80 6.63 -20.18
C SER A 220 -5.23 5.90 -18.97
N TRP A 221 -6.03 5.75 -17.91
CA TRP A 221 -5.64 4.93 -16.76
C TRP A 221 -5.68 3.43 -17.12
N PRO A 222 -4.73 2.61 -16.62
CA PRO A 222 -4.85 1.16 -16.72
C PRO A 222 -6.03 0.69 -15.86
N ILE A 223 -6.66 -0.42 -16.24
CA ILE A 223 -7.82 -1.00 -15.55
C ILE A 223 -7.45 -2.38 -14.99
N PHE A 224 -8.17 -2.78 -13.93
CA PHE A 224 -7.92 -4.04 -13.24
C PHE A 224 -8.37 -5.27 -14.04
N ASP A 225 -9.51 -5.18 -14.72
CA ASP A 225 -10.20 -6.27 -15.42
C ASP A 225 -9.63 -6.56 -16.83
N GLU A 226 -8.40 -6.13 -17.09
CA GLU A 226 -7.69 -6.39 -18.35
C GLU A 226 -7.04 -7.80 -18.31
N LEU A 227 -7.26 -8.61 -19.34
CA LEU A 227 -6.66 -9.95 -19.43
C LEU A 227 -5.14 -9.86 -19.58
N TRP A 228 -4.43 -10.84 -18.98
CA TRP A 228 -2.96 -10.88 -18.90
C TRP A 228 -2.24 -10.90 -20.26
N ASP A 229 -2.88 -11.45 -21.30
CA ASP A 229 -2.35 -11.55 -22.66
C ASP A 229 -2.54 -10.27 -23.48
N LYS A 230 -3.27 -9.28 -22.95
CA LYS A 230 -3.59 -8.05 -23.67
C LYS A 230 -2.46 -7.05 -23.59
N LYS A 231 -2.26 -6.36 -24.71
CA LYS A 231 -1.22 -5.35 -24.89
C LYS A 231 -1.22 -4.28 -23.79
N ASN A 232 -2.41 -3.88 -23.31
CA ASN A 232 -2.55 -2.90 -22.24
C ASN A 232 -1.99 -3.42 -20.90
N ARG A 233 -2.35 -4.66 -20.51
CA ARG A 233 -1.83 -5.28 -19.29
C ARG A 233 -0.32 -5.48 -19.38
N ILE A 234 0.19 -5.99 -20.50
CA ILE A 234 1.65 -6.18 -20.71
C ILE A 234 2.41 -4.85 -20.56
N ARG A 235 1.89 -3.75 -21.12
CA ARG A 235 2.49 -2.42 -20.97
C ARG A 235 2.52 -1.95 -19.53
N PHE A 236 1.43 -2.16 -18.80
CA PHE A 236 1.34 -1.81 -17.39
C PHE A 236 2.30 -2.65 -16.53
N VAL A 237 2.31 -3.96 -16.73
CA VAL A 237 3.23 -4.90 -16.08
C VAL A 237 4.68 -4.50 -16.31
N SER A 238 5.04 -4.11 -17.54
CA SER A 238 6.40 -3.63 -17.84
C SER A 238 6.79 -2.41 -17.01
N LEU A 239 5.90 -1.42 -16.87
CA LEU A 239 6.18 -0.22 -16.07
C LEU A 239 6.34 -0.55 -14.59
N VAL A 240 5.50 -1.45 -14.05
CA VAL A 240 5.62 -1.90 -12.66
C VAL A 240 6.96 -2.62 -12.45
N ALA A 241 7.33 -3.53 -13.36
CA ALA A 241 8.60 -4.25 -13.29
C ALA A 241 9.80 -3.30 -13.39
N ASP A 242 9.78 -2.33 -14.31
CA ASP A 242 10.85 -1.33 -14.44
C ASP A 242 11.05 -0.52 -13.14
N LEU A 243 9.94 -0.07 -12.53
CA LEU A 243 9.98 0.68 -11.28
C LEU A 243 10.44 -0.18 -10.10
N TYR A 244 9.98 -1.43 -10.00
CA TYR A 244 10.43 -2.36 -8.96
C TYR A 244 11.93 -2.65 -9.10
N MET A 245 12.39 -2.98 -10.31
CA MET A 245 13.78 -3.32 -10.62
C MET A 245 14.73 -2.11 -10.56
N SER A 246 14.22 -0.88 -10.58
CA SER A 246 15.03 0.30 -10.27
C SER A 246 15.58 0.30 -8.84
N ARG A 247 15.03 -0.55 -7.96
CA ARG A 247 15.38 -0.70 -6.54
C ARG A 247 15.25 0.58 -5.70
N HIS A 248 14.64 1.65 -6.22
CA HIS A 248 14.50 2.90 -5.48
C HIS A 248 13.81 2.70 -4.11
N GLN A 249 12.76 1.87 -4.07
CA GLN A 249 12.07 1.56 -2.83
C GLN A 249 12.86 0.63 -1.91
N HIS A 250 13.63 -0.30 -2.47
CA HIS A 250 14.53 -1.19 -1.73
C HIS A 250 15.63 -0.40 -1.02
N GLU A 251 16.27 0.55 -1.71
CA GLU A 251 17.27 1.44 -1.13
C GLU A 251 16.68 2.29 0.01
N HIS A 252 15.46 2.81 -0.17
CA HIS A 252 14.75 3.51 0.90
C HIS A 252 14.49 2.60 2.12
N ALA A 253 14.20 1.31 1.90
CA ALA A 253 14.09 0.35 3.01
C ALA A 253 15.44 0.16 3.72
N GLY A 254 16.53 -0.03 2.97
CA GLY A 254 17.88 -0.21 3.50
C GLY A 254 18.42 0.99 4.29
N GLN A 255 17.97 2.21 4.02
CA GLN A 255 18.30 3.38 4.86
C GLN A 255 17.86 3.24 6.32
N ASN A 256 16.88 2.38 6.63
CA ASN A 256 16.46 2.10 8.00
C ASN A 256 17.41 1.11 8.71
N ALA A 257 18.04 0.21 7.96
CA ALA A 257 19.01 -0.77 8.42
C ALA A 257 19.93 -1.15 7.23
N PRO A 258 21.09 -0.49 7.07
CA PRO A 258 21.94 -0.69 5.90
C PRO A 258 22.33 -2.16 5.71
N GLY A 259 22.27 -2.65 4.47
CA GLY A 259 22.37 -4.07 4.12
C GLY A 259 21.02 -4.79 4.08
N SER A 260 19.91 -4.09 4.35
CA SER A 260 18.53 -4.61 4.28
C SER A 260 17.74 -3.99 3.13
N GLU A 261 18.38 -3.75 1.98
CA GLU A 261 17.79 -3.17 0.77
C GLU A 261 16.86 -4.16 0.04
N GLY A 262 15.77 -4.56 0.70
CA GLY A 262 14.79 -5.52 0.21
C GLY A 262 13.35 -5.07 0.43
N ILE A 263 12.42 -5.81 -0.17
CA ILE A 263 10.97 -5.65 0.06
C ILE A 263 10.45 -6.96 0.65
N LYS A 264 9.64 -6.87 1.71
CA LYS A 264 9.11 -8.05 2.42
C LYS A 264 7.98 -8.74 1.62
N THR A 265 8.11 -10.05 1.42
CA THR A 265 7.17 -10.99 0.76
C THR A 265 6.55 -10.45 -0.54
N PRO A 266 7.35 -10.04 -1.55
CA PRO A 266 6.84 -9.47 -2.79
C PRO A 266 5.99 -10.47 -3.58
N ASP A 267 6.34 -11.77 -3.57
CA ASP A 267 5.56 -12.85 -4.19
C ASP A 267 4.11 -12.95 -3.68
N TRP A 268 3.85 -12.49 -2.45
CA TRP A 268 2.50 -12.45 -1.90
C TRP A 268 1.72 -11.24 -2.39
N TYR A 269 2.37 -10.07 -2.37
CA TYR A 269 1.72 -8.77 -2.58
C TYR A 269 1.67 -8.32 -4.03
N LEU A 270 2.47 -8.91 -4.91
CA LEU A 270 2.45 -8.64 -6.34
C LEU A 270 1.52 -9.63 -7.07
N PRO A 271 0.79 -9.17 -8.10
CA PRO A 271 0.17 -10.04 -9.08
C PRO A 271 1.18 -11.01 -9.72
N GLU A 272 0.70 -12.21 -10.05
CA GLU A 272 1.53 -13.30 -10.59
C GLU A 272 2.27 -12.90 -11.89
N ASP A 273 1.61 -12.17 -12.79
CA ASP A 273 2.20 -11.73 -14.05
C ASP A 273 3.30 -10.67 -13.86
N ILE A 274 3.15 -9.79 -12.86
CA ILE A 274 4.20 -8.83 -12.47
C ILE A 274 5.38 -9.58 -11.85
N ALA A 275 5.14 -10.50 -10.91
CA ALA A 275 6.18 -11.29 -10.28
C ALA A 275 6.97 -12.13 -11.30
N THR A 276 6.25 -12.78 -12.23
CA THR A 276 6.82 -13.59 -13.31
C THR A 276 7.67 -12.74 -14.25
N GLU A 277 7.20 -11.56 -14.64
CA GLU A 277 7.97 -10.67 -15.51
C GLU A 277 9.27 -10.20 -14.85
N ILE A 278 9.25 -9.88 -13.54
CA ILE A 278 10.47 -9.51 -12.79
C ILE A 278 11.45 -10.68 -12.74
N ILE A 279 10.97 -11.88 -12.35
CA ILE A 279 11.79 -13.10 -12.30
C ILE A 279 12.44 -13.39 -13.65
N LYS A 280 11.65 -13.30 -14.73
CA LYS A 280 12.12 -13.52 -16.09
C LYS A 280 13.17 -12.49 -16.52
N ARG A 281 12.98 -11.21 -16.22
CA ARG A 281 13.94 -10.15 -16.58
C ARG A 281 15.26 -10.25 -15.81
N LEU A 282 15.22 -10.78 -14.60
CA LEU A 282 16.39 -11.00 -13.76
C LEU A 282 17.07 -12.35 -14.01
N ASP A 283 16.45 -13.24 -14.80
CA ASP A 283 16.89 -14.61 -15.02
C ASP A 283 17.19 -15.35 -13.70
N ASN A 284 16.34 -15.12 -12.69
CA ASN A 284 16.52 -15.64 -11.34
C ASN A 284 15.17 -15.94 -10.67
N GLU A 285 14.82 -17.24 -10.58
CA GLU A 285 13.60 -17.72 -9.91
C GLU A 285 13.52 -17.37 -8.42
N ARG A 286 14.65 -17.00 -7.80
CA ARG A 286 14.74 -16.62 -6.38
C ARG A 286 14.78 -15.13 -6.15
N ALA A 287 14.78 -14.29 -7.19
CA ALA A 287 14.96 -12.84 -7.05
C ALA A 287 14.05 -12.20 -6.00
N LEU A 288 12.76 -12.56 -6.03
CA LEU A 288 11.75 -12.03 -5.12
C LEU A 288 11.87 -12.58 -3.68
N LYS A 289 12.37 -13.81 -3.53
CA LYS A 289 12.69 -14.41 -2.22
C LYS A 289 13.99 -13.86 -1.63
N GLU A 290 14.95 -13.51 -2.48
CA GLU A 290 16.18 -12.84 -2.08
C GLU A 290 15.88 -11.42 -1.58
N ASP A 291 14.99 -10.69 -2.26
CA ASP A 291 14.50 -9.40 -1.77
C ASP A 291 13.81 -9.53 -0.40
N ASP A 292 12.98 -10.55 -0.18
CA ASP A 292 12.36 -10.82 1.14
C ASP A 292 13.40 -11.17 2.21
N ARG A 293 14.40 -11.99 1.86
CA ARG A 293 15.48 -12.36 2.78
C ARG A 293 16.27 -11.13 3.24
N ILE A 294 16.67 -10.29 2.29
CA ILE A 294 17.39 -9.04 2.57
C ILE A 294 16.51 -8.11 3.42
N ALA A 295 15.22 -7.99 3.11
CA ALA A 295 14.30 -7.17 3.90
C ALA A 295 14.17 -7.65 5.35
N THR A 296 14.25 -8.96 5.56
CA THR A 296 14.12 -9.63 6.86
C THR A 296 15.33 -9.42 7.76
N ASP A 297 16.51 -9.13 7.19
CA ASP A 297 17.75 -8.89 7.93
C ASP A 297 17.78 -7.56 8.71
N ASN A 298 16.75 -6.72 8.54
CA ASN A 298 16.61 -5.43 9.24
C ASN A 298 16.48 -5.58 10.76
N GLU A 299 16.03 -6.74 11.23
CA GLU A 299 15.92 -7.11 12.63
C GLU A 299 17.05 -8.07 12.99
N VAL A 300 17.95 -7.70 13.91
CA VAL A 300 19.13 -8.51 14.26
C VAL A 300 18.77 -9.95 14.64
N LYS A 301 17.66 -10.13 15.36
CA LYS A 301 17.14 -11.46 15.74
C LYS A 301 16.75 -12.32 14.53
N ASN A 302 16.41 -11.70 13.40
CA ASN A 302 15.92 -12.39 12.21
C ASN A 302 17.04 -12.81 11.25
N ILE A 303 18.26 -12.28 11.41
CA ILE A 303 19.46 -12.68 10.63
C ILE A 303 19.67 -14.21 10.71
N PHE A 304 19.37 -14.82 11.87
CA PHE A 304 19.57 -16.25 12.11
C PHE A 304 18.44 -17.16 11.61
N ILE A 305 17.32 -16.60 11.14
CA ILE A 305 16.15 -17.37 10.67
C ILE A 305 16.48 -18.19 9.40
N GLY A 306 17.50 -17.78 8.62
CA GLY A 306 18.00 -18.53 7.46
C GLY A 306 19.25 -19.39 7.73
N GLY A 307 19.90 -19.25 8.89
CA GLY A 307 21.21 -19.85 9.19
C GLY A 307 21.17 -21.13 10.03
N SER A 308 20.01 -21.51 10.56
CA SER A 308 19.86 -22.63 11.51
C SER A 308 19.29 -23.88 10.83
N LYS A 309 20.02 -24.38 9.82
CA LYS A 309 20.05 -25.79 9.37
C LYS A 309 21.23 -25.94 8.39
N LYS A 310 22.43 -26.15 8.94
CA LYS A 310 23.51 -26.88 8.27
C LYS A 310 23.64 -28.24 8.95
#